data_AF-A0A6H9HC88-F1
#
_entry.id   AF-A0A6H9HC88-F1
#
_cell.length_a   1.000
_cell.length_b   1.000
_cell.length_c   1.000
_cell.angle_alpha   90.00
_cell.angle_beta   90.00
_cell.angle_gamma   90.00
#
_symmetry.space_group_name_H-M   'P 1'
#
loop_
_entity.id
_entity.type
_entity.pdbx_description
1 polymer ?
#
loop_
_entity_poly.entity_id
_entity_poly.type
_entity_poly.pdbx_seq_one_letter_code
_entity_poly.pdbx_strand_id
1 'polypeptide(L)'
;MPHPLGIDMRTVAGMDPVDHVRLAAEMGCKAVSMGLEQKIGRAGERQGGYAPWSLRTDPALRREVKAALADGGLRIGLGEGIEASATVAPEDHAPDLDLFAQLGTRRIGARDNGLERERAFDYMARLAEMARERDMDFAFEFSPVMTLRTLQEALALVAHIGEERVSVTVDAMHFFRSGGVARELAELDAALIGHVRLCDAALKSQGDYRIEAEENRLIPGEGELPLREFVDALPRGKTLGLDLSLPQAALGVEAARDYLVEVVARTRALLA
;
A
#
# COMPACT_ATOMS: atom_id res chain seq x y z
N MET A 1 -1.71 19.45 11.65
CA MET A 1 -2.59 19.07 10.52
C MET A 1 -3.09 17.65 10.74
N PRO A 2 -4.35 17.34 10.43
CA PRO A 2 -4.84 15.96 10.45
C PRO A 2 -4.13 15.13 9.38
N HIS A 3 -4.09 13.81 9.57
CA HIS A 3 -3.55 12.90 8.59
C HIS A 3 -4.47 12.85 7.35
N PRO A 4 -3.96 13.13 6.14
CA PRO A 4 -4.77 12.96 4.94
C PRO A 4 -5.02 11.47 4.68
N LEU A 5 -6.20 11.12 4.20
CA LEU A 5 -6.52 9.76 3.79
C LEU A 5 -6.11 9.52 2.32
N GLY A 6 -5.81 8.26 2.01
CA GLY A 6 -5.67 7.70 0.68
C GLY A 6 -6.48 6.42 0.55
N ILE A 7 -6.70 5.96 -0.68
CA ILE A 7 -7.31 4.65 -0.94
C ILE A 7 -6.25 3.74 -1.55
N ASP A 8 -5.87 2.68 -0.84
CA ASP A 8 -4.94 1.69 -1.37
C ASP A 8 -5.68 0.72 -2.30
N MET A 9 -4.99 0.23 -3.33
CA MET A 9 -5.58 -0.52 -4.45
C MET A 9 -6.31 -1.80 -4.01
N ARG A 10 -5.98 -2.36 -2.83
CA ARG A 10 -6.67 -3.52 -2.26
C ARG A 10 -8.15 -3.21 -1.97
N THR A 11 -8.43 -2.00 -1.49
CA THR A 11 -9.77 -1.56 -1.09
C THR A 11 -10.74 -1.50 -2.26
N VAL A 12 -10.23 -1.38 -3.48
CA VAL A 12 -11.01 -1.35 -4.73
C VAL A 12 -10.63 -2.49 -5.68
N ALA A 13 -10.08 -3.58 -5.14
CA ALA A 13 -9.45 -4.70 -5.86
C ALA A 13 -10.03 -4.98 -7.27
N GLY A 14 -9.21 -4.72 -8.30
CA GLY A 14 -9.53 -4.99 -9.70
C GLY A 14 -10.20 -3.84 -10.45
N MET A 15 -10.68 -2.81 -9.76
CA MET A 15 -11.30 -1.63 -10.37
C MET A 15 -10.39 -0.94 -11.40
N ASP A 16 -11.00 -0.35 -12.42
CA ASP A 16 -10.30 0.52 -13.37
C ASP A 16 -9.52 1.62 -12.65
N PRO A 17 -8.25 1.90 -13.03
CA PRO A 17 -7.42 2.85 -12.30
C PRO A 17 -7.93 4.30 -12.39
N VAL A 18 -8.70 4.67 -13.41
CA VAL A 18 -9.33 5.99 -13.53
C VAL A 18 -10.48 6.10 -12.53
N ASP A 19 -11.32 5.07 -12.43
CA ASP A 19 -12.43 5.04 -11.46
C ASP A 19 -11.91 5.02 -10.02
N HIS A 20 -10.82 4.30 -9.75
CA HIS A 20 -10.15 4.33 -8.44
C HIS A 20 -9.73 5.76 -8.07
N VAL A 21 -9.08 6.48 -8.98
CA VAL A 21 -8.66 7.88 -8.74
C VAL A 21 -9.87 8.80 -8.53
N ARG A 22 -10.92 8.66 -9.35
CA ARG A 22 -12.14 9.47 -9.22
C ARG A 22 -12.85 9.23 -7.88
N LEU A 23 -13.03 7.98 -7.48
CA LEU A 23 -13.65 7.66 -6.19
C LEU A 23 -12.81 8.18 -5.02
N ALA A 24 -11.48 8.07 -5.08
CA ALA A 24 -10.61 8.65 -4.07
C ALA A 24 -10.77 10.19 -3.99
N ALA A 25 -10.88 10.88 -5.13
CA ALA A 25 -11.16 12.31 -5.19
C ALA A 25 -12.51 12.67 -4.57
N GLU A 26 -13.57 11.93 -4.92
CA GLU A 26 -14.93 12.11 -4.37
C GLU A 26 -14.97 11.95 -2.85
N MET A 27 -14.18 11.01 -2.30
CA MET A 27 -14.06 10.81 -0.85
C MET A 27 -13.23 11.91 -0.16
N GLY A 28 -12.63 12.84 -0.90
CA GLY A 28 -11.73 13.87 -0.38
C GLY A 28 -10.37 13.34 0.05
N CYS A 29 -9.96 12.18 -0.47
CA CYS A 29 -8.62 11.62 -0.26
C CYS A 29 -7.56 12.41 -1.05
N LYS A 30 -6.29 12.24 -0.70
CA LYS A 30 -5.15 12.97 -1.29
C LYS A 30 -4.16 12.10 -2.05
N ALA A 31 -4.30 10.78 -1.96
CA ALA A 31 -3.48 9.85 -2.70
C ALA A 31 -4.23 8.55 -2.97
N VAL A 32 -3.73 7.81 -3.95
CA VAL A 32 -4.02 6.40 -4.14
C VAL A 32 -2.72 5.62 -4.10
N SER A 33 -2.77 4.34 -3.74
CA SER A 33 -1.73 3.40 -4.18
C SER A 33 -2.16 2.77 -5.50
N MET A 34 -1.23 2.33 -6.34
CA MET A 34 -1.59 1.81 -7.67
C MET A 34 -0.58 0.77 -8.15
N GLY A 35 -1.09 -0.34 -8.68
CA GLY A 35 -0.30 -1.29 -9.49
C GLY A 35 -0.42 -0.98 -10.99
N LEU A 36 0.47 -1.56 -11.79
CA LEU A 36 0.48 -1.34 -13.26
C LEU A 36 -0.42 -2.31 -14.04
N GLU A 37 -1.02 -3.29 -13.37
CA GLU A 37 -1.84 -4.33 -13.97
C GLU A 37 -2.97 -4.70 -13.01
N GLN A 38 -4.12 -5.11 -13.57
CA GLN A 38 -5.18 -5.71 -12.78
C GLN A 38 -4.68 -6.98 -12.10
N LYS A 39 -4.77 -7.08 -10.77
CA LYS A 39 -4.44 -8.32 -10.06
C LYS A 39 -5.43 -9.42 -10.41
N ILE A 40 -4.91 -10.57 -10.82
CA ILE A 40 -5.68 -11.79 -11.03
C ILE A 40 -5.74 -12.53 -9.69
N GLY A 41 -6.92 -13.02 -9.29
CA GLY A 41 -7.09 -13.78 -8.05
C GLY A 41 -6.45 -15.17 -8.12
N ARG A 42 -6.31 -15.83 -6.96
CA ARG A 42 -5.64 -17.13 -6.81
C ARG A 42 -6.21 -18.25 -7.70
N ALA A 43 -7.48 -18.18 -8.10
CA ALA A 43 -8.13 -19.15 -8.98
C ALA A 43 -7.96 -18.86 -10.49
N GLY A 44 -7.15 -17.86 -10.87
CA GLY A 44 -7.13 -17.36 -12.25
C GLY A 44 -8.37 -16.55 -12.63
N GLU A 45 -9.28 -16.35 -11.67
CA GLU A 45 -10.45 -15.50 -11.80
C GLU A 45 -10.04 -14.04 -11.65
N ARG A 46 -10.53 -13.19 -12.55
CA ARG A 46 -10.31 -11.73 -12.48
C ARG A 46 -10.97 -11.21 -11.21
N GLN A 47 -10.23 -10.46 -10.39
CA GLN A 47 -10.79 -9.89 -9.18
C GLN A 47 -11.90 -8.90 -9.52
N GLY A 48 -13.05 -9.08 -8.86
CA GLY A 48 -14.06 -8.04 -8.72
C GLY A 48 -15.02 -7.82 -9.90
N GLY A 49 -15.02 -8.68 -10.91
CA GLY A 49 -15.97 -8.57 -12.04
C GLY A 49 -15.74 -7.35 -12.96
N TYR A 50 -14.60 -6.67 -12.81
CA TYR A 50 -14.22 -5.52 -13.63
C TYR A 50 -13.63 -5.95 -14.98
N ALA A 51 -13.70 -5.06 -15.97
CA ALA A 51 -13.03 -5.26 -17.26
C ALA A 51 -11.50 -5.35 -17.06
N PRO A 52 -10.79 -6.16 -17.88
CA PRO A 52 -9.34 -6.23 -17.80
C PRO A 52 -8.69 -4.91 -18.22
N TRP A 53 -7.63 -4.53 -17.53
CA TRP A 53 -6.87 -3.33 -17.82
C TRP A 53 -5.39 -3.52 -17.49
N SER A 54 -4.55 -2.80 -18.24
CA SER A 54 -3.09 -2.87 -18.14
C SER A 54 -2.48 -1.49 -18.39
N LEU A 55 -1.88 -0.88 -17.37
CA LEU A 55 -1.09 0.34 -17.57
C LEU A 55 0.24 0.04 -18.26
N ARG A 56 0.68 -1.22 -18.32
CA ARG A 56 1.87 -1.63 -19.10
C ARG A 56 1.61 -1.50 -20.59
N THR A 57 0.48 -2.02 -21.05
CA THR A 57 0.19 -2.15 -22.48
C THR A 57 -0.71 -1.05 -23.05
N ASP A 58 -1.43 -0.30 -22.21
CA ASP A 58 -2.38 0.73 -22.66
C ASP A 58 -1.87 2.17 -22.44
N PRO A 59 -1.30 2.83 -23.49
CA PRO A 59 -0.89 4.23 -23.40
C PRO A 59 -2.04 5.22 -23.29
N ALA A 60 -3.26 4.87 -23.73
CA ALA A 60 -4.42 5.75 -23.60
C ALA A 60 -4.88 5.80 -22.15
N LEU A 61 -5.02 4.64 -21.51
CA LEU A 61 -5.34 4.53 -20.10
C LEU A 61 -4.32 5.27 -19.22
N ARG A 62 -3.01 5.20 -19.54
CA ARG A 62 -2.00 6.00 -18.83
C ARG A 62 -2.25 7.51 -18.92
N ARG A 63 -2.72 8.03 -20.05
CA ARG A 63 -3.07 9.46 -20.18
C ARG A 63 -4.30 9.80 -19.37
N GLU A 64 -5.30 8.93 -19.36
CA GLU A 64 -6.54 9.11 -18.61
C GLU A 64 -6.30 9.10 -17.10
N VAL A 65 -5.46 8.18 -16.60
CA VAL A 65 -5.05 8.15 -15.18
C VAL A 65 -4.33 9.44 -14.80
N LYS A 66 -3.39 9.93 -15.62
CA LYS A 66 -2.71 11.22 -15.37
C LYS A 66 -3.70 12.38 -15.31
N ALA A 67 -4.65 12.43 -16.24
CA ALA A 67 -5.68 13.47 -16.26
C ALA A 67 -6.55 13.40 -14.99
N ALA A 68 -7.03 12.21 -14.61
CA ALA A 68 -7.83 12.03 -13.40
C ALA A 68 -7.07 12.42 -12.12
N LEU A 69 -5.77 12.08 -12.02
CA LEU A 69 -4.92 12.49 -10.89
C LEU A 69 -4.80 14.01 -10.82
N ALA A 70 -4.57 14.67 -11.95
CA ALA A 70 -4.48 16.13 -12.02
C ALA A 70 -5.81 16.81 -11.67
N ASP A 71 -6.92 16.34 -12.24
CA ASP A 71 -8.26 16.91 -12.04
C ASP A 71 -8.72 16.78 -10.58
N GLY A 72 -8.42 15.64 -9.93
CA GLY A 72 -8.76 15.41 -8.53
C GLY A 72 -7.74 16.00 -7.53
N GLY A 73 -6.59 16.51 -8.00
CA GLY A 73 -5.50 16.95 -7.14
C GLY A 73 -4.90 15.82 -6.28
N LEU A 74 -4.87 14.60 -6.83
CA LEU A 74 -4.27 13.42 -6.20
C LEU A 74 -2.89 13.12 -6.79
N ARG A 75 -2.19 12.19 -6.14
CA ARG A 75 -0.97 11.56 -6.64
C ARG A 75 -1.02 10.06 -6.38
N ILE A 76 -0.21 9.31 -7.11
CA ILE A 76 0.13 7.94 -6.71
C ILE A 76 1.14 8.04 -5.57
N GLY A 77 0.65 7.83 -4.34
CA GLY A 77 1.45 7.91 -3.13
C GLY A 77 2.41 6.73 -2.97
N LEU A 78 1.98 5.56 -3.44
CA LEU A 78 2.71 4.30 -3.42
C LEU A 78 2.43 3.50 -4.71
N GLY A 79 3.45 3.23 -5.50
CA GLY A 79 3.40 2.25 -6.58
C GLY A 79 3.52 0.84 -6.01
N GLU A 80 2.62 -0.06 -6.40
CA GLU A 80 2.52 -1.42 -5.88
C GLU A 80 2.83 -2.49 -6.94
N GLY A 81 3.08 -3.72 -6.47
CA GLY A 81 3.29 -4.88 -7.35
C GLY A 81 4.75 -5.19 -7.66
N ILE A 82 5.68 -4.59 -6.91
CA ILE A 82 7.11 -4.96 -6.94
C ILE A 82 7.38 -5.94 -5.81
N GLU A 83 7.81 -7.15 -6.15
CA GLU A 83 8.13 -8.20 -5.18
C GLU A 83 9.53 -8.75 -5.46
N ALA A 84 10.34 -8.93 -4.40
CA ALA A 84 11.61 -9.63 -4.56
C ALA A 84 11.37 -11.11 -4.89
N SER A 85 12.08 -11.59 -5.90
CA SER A 85 11.87 -12.92 -6.49
C SER A 85 13.17 -13.67 -6.65
N ALA A 86 13.10 -15.00 -6.56
CA ALA A 86 14.23 -15.87 -6.89
C ALA A 86 14.41 -16.05 -8.41
N THR A 87 13.38 -15.74 -9.20
CA THR A 87 13.32 -16.02 -10.64
C THR A 87 13.27 -14.78 -11.53
N VAL A 88 13.07 -13.61 -10.94
CA VAL A 88 13.06 -12.30 -11.61
C VAL A 88 14.19 -11.48 -11.00
N ALA A 89 15.02 -10.84 -11.82
CA ALA A 89 16.08 -9.97 -11.33
C ALA A 89 15.53 -8.58 -10.99
N PRO A 90 16.15 -7.82 -10.06
CA PRO A 90 15.73 -6.44 -9.77
C PRO A 90 15.63 -5.58 -11.04
N GLU A 91 16.59 -5.73 -11.97
CA GLU A 91 16.67 -5.00 -13.23
C GLU A 91 15.47 -5.23 -14.15
N ASP A 92 14.80 -6.39 -14.05
CA ASP A 92 13.63 -6.71 -14.86
C ASP A 92 12.42 -5.83 -14.49
N HIS A 93 12.45 -5.16 -13.33
CA HIS A 93 11.46 -4.16 -12.95
C HIS A 93 11.72 -2.78 -13.57
N ALA A 94 12.84 -2.55 -14.25
CA ALA A 94 13.17 -1.23 -14.81
C ALA A 94 12.04 -0.62 -15.68
N PRO A 95 11.36 -1.37 -16.57
CA PRO A 95 10.23 -0.84 -17.33
C PRO A 95 9.07 -0.38 -16.45
N ASP A 96 8.85 -1.04 -15.31
CA ASP A 96 7.77 -0.67 -14.37
C ASP A 96 8.10 0.57 -13.59
N LEU A 97 9.33 0.66 -13.12
CA LEU A 97 9.85 1.86 -12.48
C LEU A 97 9.78 3.06 -13.43
N ASP A 98 10.08 2.89 -14.72
CA ASP A 98 9.91 3.93 -15.74
C ASP A 98 8.44 4.36 -15.90
N LEU A 99 7.50 3.41 -15.89
CA LEU A 99 6.07 3.69 -15.99
C LEU A 99 5.55 4.42 -14.74
N PHE A 100 5.96 4.00 -13.54
CA PHE A 100 5.61 4.67 -12.31
C PHE A 100 6.13 6.12 -12.27
N ALA A 101 7.38 6.33 -12.70
CA ALA A 101 7.97 7.66 -12.83
C ALA A 101 7.19 8.52 -13.83
N GLN A 102 6.83 7.97 -15.00
CA GLN A 102 6.00 8.66 -15.99
C GLN A 102 4.64 9.06 -15.41
N LEU A 103 4.02 8.23 -14.56
CA LEU A 103 2.75 8.51 -13.89
C LEU A 103 2.88 9.51 -12.72
N GLY A 104 4.08 9.96 -12.39
CA GLY A 104 4.31 10.90 -11.27
C GLY A 104 4.18 10.23 -9.90
N THR A 105 4.50 8.93 -9.83
CA THR A 105 4.47 8.16 -8.59
C THR A 105 5.51 8.70 -7.62
N ARG A 106 5.11 8.93 -6.37
CA ARG A 106 6.02 9.44 -5.35
C ARG A 106 7.01 8.39 -4.88
N ARG A 107 6.53 7.17 -4.67
CA ARG A 107 7.25 6.11 -3.98
C ARG A 107 6.96 4.75 -4.55
N ILE A 108 7.98 3.90 -4.67
CA ILE A 108 7.81 2.49 -4.97
C ILE A 108 7.72 1.69 -3.67
N GLY A 109 6.64 0.94 -3.52
CA GLY A 109 6.46 -0.06 -2.48
C GLY A 109 6.95 -1.41 -2.95
N ALA A 110 7.86 -2.01 -2.18
CA ALA A 110 8.33 -3.36 -2.40
C ALA A 110 8.06 -4.24 -1.19
N ARG A 111 7.97 -5.53 -1.44
CA ARG A 111 7.80 -6.58 -0.44
C ARG A 111 8.63 -7.80 -0.87
N ASP A 112 9.07 -8.62 0.07
CA ASP A 112 9.75 -9.88 -0.24
C ASP A 112 8.76 -11.06 -0.27
N ASN A 113 9.12 -12.13 -0.98
CA ASN A 113 8.30 -13.34 -1.03
C ASN A 113 9.11 -14.61 -0.72
N GLY A 114 9.97 -14.55 0.31
CA GLY A 114 10.67 -15.74 0.82
C GLY A 114 12.08 -15.96 0.26
N LEU A 115 12.76 -14.90 -0.18
CA LEU A 115 14.21 -14.97 -0.42
C LEU A 115 14.98 -15.17 0.89
N GLU A 116 16.15 -15.81 0.81
CA GLU A 116 17.12 -15.78 1.91
C GLU A 116 17.45 -14.33 2.29
N ARG A 117 17.63 -14.05 3.58
CA ARG A 117 17.69 -12.69 4.13
C ARG A 117 18.72 -11.80 3.43
N GLU A 118 19.93 -12.29 3.24
CA GLU A 118 21.01 -11.52 2.59
C GLU A 118 20.65 -11.21 1.13
N ARG A 119 20.09 -12.18 0.41
CA ARG A 119 19.61 -11.96 -0.97
C ARG A 119 18.46 -10.96 -1.03
N ALA A 120 17.56 -10.97 -0.04
CA ALA A 120 16.49 -9.99 0.04
C ALA A 120 17.07 -8.57 0.26
N PHE A 121 18.11 -8.43 1.10
CA PHE A 121 18.77 -7.16 1.34
C PHE A 121 19.42 -6.59 0.06
N ASP A 122 20.22 -7.40 -0.64
CA ASP A 122 20.85 -7.00 -1.89
C ASP A 122 19.81 -6.64 -2.97
N TYR A 123 18.74 -7.43 -3.09
CA TYR A 123 17.66 -7.19 -4.04
C TYR A 123 16.96 -5.85 -3.77
N MET A 124 16.63 -5.59 -2.51
CA MET A 124 15.94 -4.35 -2.11
C MET A 124 16.87 -3.13 -2.24
N ALA A 125 18.17 -3.27 -1.96
CA ALA A 125 19.15 -2.21 -2.19
C ALA A 125 19.19 -1.82 -3.68
N ARG A 126 19.17 -2.82 -4.57
CA ARG A 126 19.14 -2.57 -6.01
C ARG A 126 17.86 -1.88 -6.47
N LEU A 127 16.69 -2.32 -5.98
CA LEU A 127 15.42 -1.64 -6.28
C LEU A 127 15.39 -0.19 -5.78
N ALA A 128 15.91 0.06 -4.58
CA ALA A 128 15.98 1.40 -4.01
C ALA A 128 16.88 2.34 -4.84
N GLU A 129 18.03 1.83 -5.31
CA GLU A 129 18.89 2.57 -6.24
C GLU A 129 18.15 2.92 -7.54
N MET A 130 17.48 1.94 -8.17
CA MET A 130 16.71 2.14 -9.40
C MET A 130 15.54 3.12 -9.23
N ALA A 131 14.89 3.14 -8.06
CA ALA A 131 13.85 4.11 -7.74
C ALA A 131 14.43 5.53 -7.62
N ARG A 132 15.57 5.68 -6.93
CA ARG A 132 16.27 6.96 -6.77
C ARG A 132 16.77 7.53 -8.10
N GLU A 133 17.28 6.69 -8.99
CA GLU A 133 17.67 7.08 -10.37
C GLU A 133 16.52 7.73 -11.16
N ARG A 134 15.27 7.46 -10.75
CA ARG A 134 14.04 7.98 -11.34
C ARG A 134 13.34 9.03 -10.46
N ASP A 135 14.04 9.57 -9.47
CA ASP A 135 13.55 10.57 -8.51
C ASP A 135 12.33 10.09 -7.68
N MET A 136 12.19 8.78 -7.49
CA MET A 136 11.16 8.20 -6.61
C MET A 136 11.75 7.77 -5.27
N ASP A 137 10.94 7.88 -4.21
CA ASP A 137 11.27 7.27 -2.92
C ASP A 137 11.11 5.74 -3.01
N PHE A 138 11.71 5.02 -2.06
CA PHE A 138 11.51 3.58 -1.88
C PHE A 138 10.92 3.29 -0.48
N ALA A 139 9.97 2.36 -0.40
CA ALA A 139 9.59 1.76 0.87
C ALA A 139 9.44 0.26 0.80
N PHE A 140 9.88 -0.39 1.88
CA PHE A 140 9.69 -1.81 2.10
C PHE A 140 8.54 -2.06 3.09
N GLU A 141 7.62 -2.96 2.74
CA GLU A 141 6.57 -3.48 3.62
C GLU A 141 7.03 -4.76 4.31
N PHE A 142 6.89 -4.85 5.64
CA PHE A 142 7.15 -6.06 6.40
C PHE A 142 5.85 -6.78 6.79
N SER A 143 5.92 -8.09 7.00
CA SER A 143 4.75 -8.88 7.44
C SER A 143 5.18 -10.20 8.09
N PRO A 144 4.44 -10.73 9.08
CA PRO A 144 4.75 -12.02 9.71
C PRO A 144 4.99 -13.21 8.77
N VAL A 145 4.48 -13.18 7.54
CA VAL A 145 4.60 -14.26 6.55
C VAL A 145 5.75 -14.09 5.56
N MET A 146 6.52 -13.01 5.68
CA MET A 146 7.62 -12.65 4.79
C MET A 146 8.99 -13.03 5.39
N THR A 147 10.07 -12.78 4.65
CA THR A 147 11.44 -12.92 5.14
C THR A 147 11.75 -11.88 6.21
N LEU A 148 11.33 -10.62 6.01
CA LEU A 148 11.42 -9.56 7.02
C LEU A 148 10.05 -9.35 7.67
N ARG A 149 9.96 -9.68 8.95
CA ARG A 149 8.69 -9.92 9.65
C ARG A 149 8.30 -8.82 10.60
N THR A 150 9.26 -8.04 11.07
CA THR A 150 9.04 -7.00 12.09
C THR A 150 9.52 -5.64 11.62
N LEU A 151 9.06 -4.60 12.32
CA LEU A 151 9.52 -3.23 12.11
C LEU A 151 11.05 -3.14 12.24
N GLN A 152 11.66 -3.78 13.24
CA GLN A 152 13.10 -3.75 13.47
C GLN A 152 13.89 -4.37 12.32
N GLU A 153 13.38 -5.45 11.73
CA GLU A 153 14.03 -6.08 10.58
C GLU A 153 13.93 -5.21 9.32
N ALA A 154 12.79 -4.54 9.12
CA ALA A 154 12.64 -3.55 8.06
C ALA A 154 13.57 -2.35 8.26
N LEU A 155 13.72 -1.85 9.48
CA LEU A 155 14.66 -0.76 9.79
C LEU A 155 16.12 -1.19 9.59
N ALA A 156 16.48 -2.43 9.90
CA ALA A 156 17.79 -2.97 9.59
C ALA A 156 18.06 -3.02 8.08
N LEU A 157 17.03 -3.30 7.26
CA LEU A 157 17.13 -3.18 5.81
C LEU A 157 17.34 -1.72 5.38
N VAL A 158 16.57 -0.77 5.92
CA VAL A 158 16.74 0.65 5.61
C VAL A 158 18.17 1.12 5.93
N ALA A 159 18.70 0.73 7.09
CA ALA A 159 20.08 1.05 7.48
C ALA A 159 21.13 0.39 6.56
N HIS A 160 20.86 -0.82 6.06
CA HIS A 160 21.74 -1.51 5.11
C HIS A 160 21.78 -0.83 3.74
N ILE A 161 20.64 -0.36 3.23
CA ILE A 161 20.54 0.36 1.95
C ILE A 161 21.11 1.78 2.07
N GLY A 162 20.87 2.42 3.22
CA GLY A 162 21.07 3.84 3.45
C GLY A 162 19.72 4.59 3.48
N GLU A 163 19.59 5.54 4.40
CA GLU A 163 18.29 6.17 4.74
C GLU A 163 17.83 7.24 3.74
N GLU A 164 18.65 7.61 2.76
CA GLU A 164 18.30 8.64 1.78
C GLU A 164 17.16 8.17 0.87
N ARG A 165 15.95 8.72 1.07
CA ARG A 165 14.72 8.38 0.33
C ARG A 165 14.28 6.91 0.47
N VAL A 166 14.76 6.23 1.51
CA VAL A 166 14.40 4.84 1.83
C VAL A 166 13.62 4.84 3.15
N SER A 167 12.52 4.11 3.18
CA SER A 167 11.59 4.13 4.31
C SER A 167 10.88 2.78 4.47
N VAL A 168 10.04 2.67 5.49
CA VAL A 168 9.16 1.51 5.71
C VAL A 168 7.72 1.86 5.37
N THR A 169 7.00 0.89 4.84
CA THR A 169 5.53 0.88 4.80
C THR A 169 5.03 0.18 6.06
N VAL A 170 4.31 0.92 6.90
CA VAL A 170 3.76 0.39 8.15
C VAL A 170 2.28 0.07 7.95
N ASP A 171 1.96 -1.20 7.76
CA ASP A 171 0.59 -1.68 7.78
C ASP A 171 0.17 -1.97 9.23
N ALA A 172 -0.96 -1.41 9.67
CA ALA A 172 -1.43 -1.52 11.05
C ALA A 172 -1.62 -2.99 11.50
N MET A 173 -2.20 -3.83 10.64
CA MET A 173 -2.38 -5.24 10.94
C MET A 173 -1.04 -5.96 11.02
N HIS A 174 -0.14 -5.77 10.05
CA HIS A 174 1.20 -6.38 10.07
C HIS A 174 2.02 -5.94 11.28
N PHE A 175 1.93 -4.65 11.64
CA PHE A 175 2.59 -4.08 12.81
C PHE A 175 2.16 -4.76 14.11
N PHE A 176 0.86 -4.83 14.39
CA PHE A 176 0.38 -5.47 15.62
C PHE A 176 0.61 -6.98 15.64
N ARG A 177 0.49 -7.65 14.48
CA ARG A 177 0.68 -9.10 14.38
C ARG A 177 2.14 -9.53 14.48
N SER A 178 3.07 -8.61 14.21
CA SER A 178 4.50 -8.80 14.44
C SER A 178 4.96 -8.40 15.85
N GLY A 179 4.03 -8.03 16.74
CA GLY A 179 4.32 -7.67 18.12
C GLY A 179 4.68 -6.20 18.34
N GLY A 180 4.47 -5.35 17.34
CA GLY A 180 4.72 -3.92 17.43
C GLY A 180 3.84 -3.22 18.47
N VAL A 181 4.38 -2.17 19.09
CA VAL A 181 3.71 -1.32 20.06
C VAL A 181 3.81 0.14 19.64
N ALA A 182 2.71 0.89 19.70
CA ALA A 182 2.60 2.23 19.10
C ALA A 182 3.74 3.19 19.46
N ARG A 183 4.27 3.14 20.69
CA ARG A 183 5.42 3.96 21.11
C ARG A 183 6.66 3.83 20.21
N GLU A 184 6.88 2.68 19.57
CA GLU A 184 8.00 2.48 18.67
C GLU A 184 7.92 3.45 17.49
N LEU A 185 6.72 3.72 16.97
CA LEU A 185 6.50 4.66 15.86
C LEU A 185 6.77 6.12 16.25
N ALA A 186 6.49 6.47 17.51
CA ALA A 186 6.73 7.82 18.04
C ALA A 186 8.23 8.09 18.24
N GLU A 187 9.04 7.05 18.42
CA GLU A 187 10.49 7.14 18.61
C GLU A 187 11.28 7.14 17.29
N LEU A 188 10.65 6.77 16.17
CA LEU A 188 11.30 6.76 14.86
C LEU A 188 11.49 8.17 14.29
N ASP A 189 12.57 8.34 13.52
CA ASP A 189 12.66 9.46 12.60
C ASP A 189 11.45 9.43 11.64
N ALA A 190 10.76 10.56 11.56
CA ALA A 190 9.61 10.70 10.68
C ALA A 190 9.93 10.38 9.22
N ALA A 191 11.17 10.56 8.76
CA ALA A 191 11.59 10.21 7.41
C ALA A 191 11.51 8.70 7.13
N LEU A 192 11.69 7.86 8.15
CA LEU A 192 11.69 6.41 8.02
C LEU A 192 10.27 5.84 7.83
N ILE A 193 9.21 6.59 8.15
CA ILE A 193 7.83 6.15 7.91
C ILE A 193 7.35 6.70 6.56
N GLY A 194 7.37 5.87 5.53
CA GLY A 194 7.09 6.27 4.14
C GLY A 194 5.59 6.29 3.82
N HIS A 195 4.93 5.16 4.03
CA HIS A 195 3.49 4.95 3.80
C HIS A 195 2.89 4.21 4.99
N VAL A 196 1.62 4.46 5.26
CA VAL A 196 0.89 3.78 6.34
C VAL A 196 -0.36 3.17 5.75
N ARG A 197 -0.53 1.86 5.94
CA ARG A 197 -1.77 1.17 5.58
C ARG A 197 -2.65 1.01 6.81
N LEU A 198 -3.91 1.41 6.69
CA LEU A 198 -4.88 1.37 7.76
C LEU A 198 -6.01 0.40 7.41
N CYS A 199 -6.19 -0.57 8.28
CA CYS A 199 -7.33 -1.46 8.38
C CYS A 199 -7.53 -1.78 9.86
N ASP A 200 -8.67 -2.39 10.20
CA ASP A 200 -8.89 -3.00 11.51
C ASP A 200 -8.93 -4.53 11.40
N ALA A 201 -8.90 -5.19 12.55
CA ALA A 201 -9.13 -6.62 12.69
C ALA A 201 -9.42 -6.98 14.15
N ALA A 202 -9.80 -8.23 14.39
CA ALA A 202 -9.84 -8.78 15.74
C ALA A 202 -8.49 -8.59 16.46
N LEU A 203 -8.49 -8.49 17.79
CA LEU A 203 -7.24 -8.24 18.51
C LEU A 203 -6.26 -9.41 18.37
N LYS A 204 -6.80 -10.63 18.36
CA LYS A 204 -6.05 -11.87 18.17
C LYS A 204 -6.44 -12.51 16.85
N SER A 205 -5.45 -12.96 16.09
CA SER A 205 -5.68 -13.79 14.91
C SER A 205 -6.37 -15.10 15.31
N GLN A 206 -7.35 -15.53 14.52
CA GLN A 206 -8.14 -16.74 14.78
C GLN A 206 -7.81 -17.90 13.83
N GLY A 207 -6.74 -17.79 13.03
CA GLY A 207 -6.41 -18.81 12.03
C GLY A 207 -5.10 -18.58 11.29
N ASP A 208 -5.04 -19.02 10.03
CA ASP A 208 -3.90 -18.76 9.16
C ASP A 208 -3.79 -17.27 8.85
N TYR A 209 -2.68 -16.68 9.27
CA TYR A 209 -2.42 -15.26 9.09
C TYR A 209 -2.41 -14.83 7.62
N ARG A 210 -2.04 -15.71 6.68
CA ARG A 210 -2.08 -15.40 5.24
C ARG A 210 -3.51 -15.15 4.78
N ILE A 211 -4.45 -15.96 5.25
CA ILE A 211 -5.87 -15.81 4.91
C ILE A 211 -6.42 -14.55 5.58
N GLU A 212 -6.09 -14.34 6.86
CA GLU A 212 -6.52 -13.14 7.59
C GLU A 212 -6.07 -11.85 6.89
N ALA A 213 -4.79 -11.77 6.52
CA ALA A 213 -4.20 -10.60 5.88
C ALA A 213 -4.78 -10.30 4.49
N GLU A 214 -5.31 -11.32 3.80
CA GLU A 214 -5.89 -11.18 2.47
C GLU A 214 -7.41 -10.91 2.50
N GLU A 215 -8.15 -11.49 3.45
CA GLU A 215 -9.62 -11.56 3.38
C GLU A 215 -10.33 -10.96 4.60
N ASN A 216 -9.72 -10.95 5.78
CA ASN A 216 -10.41 -10.61 7.04
C ASN A 216 -10.01 -9.23 7.58
N ARG A 217 -9.76 -8.28 6.67
CA ARG A 217 -9.53 -6.87 7.02
C ARG A 217 -10.88 -6.18 7.25
N LEU A 218 -11.01 -5.49 8.38
CA LEU A 218 -12.22 -4.78 8.78
C LEU A 218 -12.08 -3.27 8.58
N ILE A 219 -13.20 -2.57 8.48
CA ILE A 219 -13.23 -1.12 8.41
C ILE A 219 -12.62 -0.55 9.70
N PRO A 220 -11.74 0.49 9.65
CA PRO A 220 -11.22 1.14 10.85
C PRO A 220 -12.33 1.53 11.83
N GLY A 221 -12.29 0.93 13.03
CA GLY A 221 -13.28 1.12 14.10
C GLY A 221 -14.29 -0.01 14.25
N GLU A 222 -14.26 -1.02 13.38
CA GLU A 222 -15.07 -2.24 13.49
C GLU A 222 -14.31 -3.44 14.07
N GLY A 223 -13.00 -3.30 14.28
CA GLY A 223 -12.18 -4.31 14.93
C GLY A 223 -11.79 -3.90 16.35
N GLU A 224 -10.68 -4.46 16.80
CA GLU A 224 -10.17 -4.34 18.16
C GLU A 224 -8.68 -3.94 18.17
N LEU A 225 -8.08 -3.65 17.02
CA LEU A 225 -6.71 -3.15 16.99
C LEU A 225 -6.66 -1.77 17.67
N PRO A 226 -5.57 -1.44 18.41
CA PRO A 226 -5.45 -0.14 19.07
C PRO A 226 -5.06 0.96 18.06
N LEU A 227 -5.94 1.19 17.08
CA LEU A 227 -5.69 2.08 15.94
C LEU A 227 -5.56 3.55 16.32
N ARG A 228 -6.24 3.99 17.39
CA ARG A 228 -6.08 5.37 17.86
C ARG A 228 -4.68 5.61 18.41
N GLU A 229 -4.19 4.70 19.25
CA GLU A 229 -2.81 4.76 19.77
C GLU A 229 -1.80 4.66 18.63
N PHE A 230 -2.04 3.77 17.65
CA PHE A 230 -1.22 3.65 16.45
C PHE A 230 -1.13 4.97 15.68
N VAL A 231 -2.27 5.60 15.37
CA VAL A 231 -2.29 6.84 14.57
C VAL A 231 -1.76 8.02 15.35
N ASP A 232 -2.04 8.13 16.65
CA ASP A 232 -1.52 9.20 17.50
C ASP A 232 0.01 9.16 17.64
N ALA A 233 0.61 7.96 17.52
CA ALA A 233 2.06 7.79 17.53
C ALA A 233 2.74 8.12 16.18
N LEU A 234 1.98 8.25 15.09
CA LEU A 234 2.56 8.57 13.78
C LEU A 234 3.00 10.04 13.70
N PRO A 235 4.06 10.34 12.93
CA PRO A 235 4.41 11.71 12.60
C PRO A 235 3.25 12.42 11.91
N ARG A 236 2.89 13.63 12.37
CA ARG A 236 1.74 14.36 11.83
C ARG A 236 1.83 14.57 10.32
N GLY A 237 0.70 14.36 9.63
CA GLY A 237 0.58 14.63 8.19
C GLY A 237 1.00 13.49 7.27
N LYS A 238 1.35 12.31 7.82
CA LYS A 238 1.48 11.08 7.01
C LYS A 238 0.14 10.73 6.37
N THR A 239 0.18 10.35 5.08
CA THR A 239 -0.99 9.83 4.39
C THR A 239 -1.32 8.43 4.91
N LEU A 240 -2.57 8.20 5.29
CA LEU A 240 -3.07 6.89 5.71
C LEU A 240 -3.84 6.27 4.55
N GLY A 241 -3.26 5.27 3.90
CA GLY A 241 -3.91 4.47 2.87
C GLY A 241 -4.90 3.51 3.50
N LEU A 242 -6.18 3.59 3.13
CA LEU A 242 -7.18 2.61 3.51
C LEU A 242 -6.90 1.33 2.71
N ASP A 243 -6.52 0.24 3.38
CA ASP A 243 -6.12 -1.04 2.77
C ASP A 243 -7.01 -2.18 3.28
N LEU A 244 -8.19 -2.30 2.69
CA LEU A 244 -9.24 -3.24 3.06
C LEU A 244 -9.45 -4.27 1.96
N SER A 245 -10.06 -5.40 2.30
CA SER A 245 -10.50 -6.39 1.32
C SER A 245 -11.87 -5.95 0.79
N LEU A 246 -11.97 -5.65 -0.52
CA LEU A 246 -13.24 -5.27 -1.14
C LEU A 246 -14.26 -6.43 -1.00
N PRO A 247 -15.39 -6.24 -0.29
CA PRO A 247 -16.38 -7.29 -0.13
C PRO A 247 -17.05 -7.64 -1.46
N GLN A 248 -17.45 -8.91 -1.65
CA GLN A 248 -18.16 -9.37 -2.85
C GLN A 248 -19.44 -8.56 -3.13
N ALA A 249 -20.13 -8.10 -2.08
CA ALA A 249 -21.33 -7.27 -2.21
C ALA A 249 -21.05 -5.85 -2.71
N ALA A 250 -19.79 -5.41 -2.66
CA ALA A 250 -19.34 -4.09 -3.08
C ALA A 250 -18.67 -4.10 -4.47
N LEU A 251 -18.82 -5.18 -5.24
CA LEU A 251 -18.29 -5.24 -6.61
C LEU A 251 -19.08 -4.35 -7.58
N GLY A 252 -18.35 -3.71 -8.48
CA GLY A 252 -18.87 -2.67 -9.37
C GLY A 252 -18.63 -1.27 -8.81
N VAL A 253 -18.63 -0.26 -9.69
CA VAL A 253 -18.24 1.11 -9.33
C VAL A 253 -19.19 1.73 -8.31
N GLU A 254 -20.51 1.58 -8.50
CA GLU A 254 -21.52 2.16 -7.60
C GLU A 254 -21.50 1.51 -6.21
N ALA A 255 -21.44 0.17 -6.14
CA ALA A 255 -21.40 -0.52 -4.86
C ALA A 255 -20.08 -0.27 -4.09
N ALA A 256 -18.95 -0.20 -4.81
CA ALA A 256 -17.67 0.18 -4.22
C ALA A 256 -17.69 1.63 -3.71
N ARG A 257 -18.36 2.54 -4.42
CA ARG A 257 -18.56 3.92 -3.98
C ARG A 257 -19.29 3.99 -2.64
N ASP A 258 -20.42 3.28 -2.52
CA ASP A 258 -21.21 3.26 -1.28
C ASP A 258 -20.39 2.67 -0.12
N TYR A 259 -19.64 1.59 -0.38
CA TYR A 259 -18.71 1.02 0.59
C TYR A 259 -17.63 2.01 1.02
N LEU A 260 -17.00 2.73 0.08
CA LEU A 260 -15.98 3.73 0.39
C LEU A 260 -16.52 4.92 1.20
N VAL A 261 -17.77 5.33 0.97
CA VAL A 261 -18.43 6.36 1.79
C VAL A 261 -18.50 5.91 3.24
N GLU A 262 -18.91 4.67 3.50
CA GLU A 262 -18.93 4.11 4.85
C GLU A 262 -17.52 4.00 5.44
N VAL A 263 -16.57 3.42 4.72
CA VAL A 263 -15.18 3.25 5.16
C VAL A 263 -14.57 4.58 5.60
N VAL A 264 -14.71 5.61 4.77
CA VAL A 264 -14.13 6.93 5.04
C VAL A 264 -14.84 7.62 6.19
N ALA A 265 -16.18 7.51 6.29
CA ALA A 265 -16.93 8.07 7.40
C ALA A 265 -16.54 7.43 8.74
N ARG A 266 -16.47 6.09 8.79
CA ARG A 266 -16.04 5.32 9.98
C ARG A 266 -14.62 5.65 10.38
N THR A 267 -13.70 5.67 9.41
CA THR A 267 -12.30 6.04 9.68
C THR A 267 -12.21 7.46 10.22
N ARG A 268 -12.90 8.44 9.63
CA ARG A 268 -12.89 9.81 10.14
C ARG A 268 -13.47 9.90 11.55
N ALA A 269 -14.54 9.18 11.86
CA ALA A 269 -15.09 9.12 13.21
C ALA A 269 -14.11 8.49 14.21
N LEU A 270 -13.40 7.42 13.81
CA LEU A 270 -12.34 6.80 14.61
C LEU A 270 -11.18 7.76 14.88
N LEU A 271 -10.89 8.72 14.00
CA LEU A 271 -9.76 9.65 14.09
C LEU A 271 -10.11 11.04 14.66
N ALA A 272 -11.40 11.36 14.83
CA ALA A 272 -11.89 12.64 15.34
C ALA A 272 -11.63 12.81 16.85
#